data_AF-C0PKK2-F1
#
_entry.id   AF-C0PKK2-F1
#
_cell.length_a   1.000
_cell.length_b   1.000
_cell.length_c   1.000
_cell.angle_alpha   90.00
_cell.angle_beta   90.00
_cell.angle_gamma   90.00
#
_symmetry.space_group_name_H-M   'P 1'
#
loop_
_entity.id
_entity.type
_entity.pdbx_description
1 polymer ?
#
loop_
_entity_poly.entity_id
_entity_poly.type
_entity_poly.pdbx_seq_one_letter_code
_entity_poly.pdbx_strand_id
1 'polypeptide(L)'
;MDGAMISVASMVAGAVTNPFGDGFYQGDRAAPLEAATACAGVYGNGAYPGYAGQLLVDAATGASYNANGARGRKYLLPALYDPDTAACTTLV
;
A
#
# COMPACT_ATOMS: atom_id res chain seq x y z
N MET A 1 11.48 -10.08 -0.54
CA MET A 1 10.32 -10.97 -0.78
C MET A 1 9.01 -10.18 -0.69
N ASP A 2 9.07 -8.88 -0.96
CA ASP A 2 8.00 -7.92 -0.69
C ASP A 2 7.06 -7.81 -1.89
N GLY A 3 7.60 -7.84 -3.12
CA GLY A 3 6.80 -7.83 -4.34
C GLY A 3 5.78 -8.97 -4.42
N ALA A 4 6.14 -10.18 -3.97
CA ALA A 4 5.20 -11.31 -3.94
C ALA A 4 4.07 -11.11 -2.91
N MET A 5 4.37 -10.54 -1.74
CA MET A 5 3.36 -10.22 -0.73
C MET A 5 2.44 -9.10 -1.19
N ILE A 6 3.00 -8.07 -1.84
CA ILE A 6 2.25 -6.95 -2.42
C ILE A 6 1.31 -7.47 -3.52
N SER A 7 1.79 -8.32 -4.44
CA SER A 7 0.95 -8.89 -5.50
C SER A 7 -0.24 -9.69 -4.96
N VAL A 8 -0.02 -10.54 -3.95
CA VAL A 8 -1.10 -11.34 -3.34
C VAL A 8 -2.06 -10.43 -2.57
N ALA A 9 -1.55 -9.49 -1.78
CA ALA A 9 -2.39 -8.57 -1.01
C ALA A 9 -3.24 -7.66 -1.92
N SER A 10 -2.65 -7.14 -3.02
CA SER A 10 -3.38 -6.36 -4.01
C SER A 10 -4.50 -7.18 -4.67
N MET A 11 -4.23 -8.45 -5.01
CA MET A 11 -5.26 -9.33 -5.59
C MET A 11 -6.41 -9.62 -4.61
N VAL A 12 -6.09 -9.85 -3.33
CA VAL A 12 -7.11 -10.06 -2.30
C VAL A 12 -7.89 -8.78 -2.03
N ALA A 13 -7.22 -7.63 -1.98
CA ALA A 13 -7.88 -6.33 -1.82
C ALA A 13 -8.85 -6.08 -2.98
N GLY A 14 -8.41 -6.22 -4.23
CA GLY A 14 -9.28 -6.09 -5.41
C GLY A 14 -10.47 -7.06 -5.40
N ALA A 15 -10.26 -8.32 -5.03
CA ALA A 15 -11.35 -9.30 -4.93
C ALA A 15 -12.40 -8.94 -3.85
N VAL A 16 -11.99 -8.32 -2.74
CA VAL A 16 -12.88 -7.96 -1.63
C VAL A 16 -13.53 -6.60 -1.84
N THR A 17 -12.77 -5.62 -2.34
CA THR A 17 -13.25 -4.25 -2.53
C THR A 17 -13.90 -4.03 -3.89
N ASN A 18 -13.71 -4.94 -4.85
CA ASN A 18 -14.23 -4.85 -6.21
C ASN A 18 -14.64 -6.22 -6.81
N PRO A 19 -15.48 -7.03 -6.12
CA PRO A 19 -15.82 -8.40 -6.55
C PRO A 19 -16.57 -8.48 -7.90
N PHE A 20 -17.25 -7.40 -8.32
CA PHE A 20 -18.08 -7.36 -9.53
C PHE A 20 -17.68 -6.28 -10.54
N GLY A 21 -16.55 -5.59 -10.33
CA GLY A 21 -16.08 -4.52 -11.24
C GLY A 21 -16.79 -3.17 -11.06
N ASP A 22 -17.42 -2.94 -9.90
CA ASP A 22 -18.18 -1.74 -9.52
C ASP A 22 -17.89 -1.25 -8.08
N GLY A 23 -16.81 -1.72 -7.46
CA GLY A 23 -16.48 -1.45 -6.05
C GLY A 23 -15.63 -0.21 -5.78
N PHE A 24 -14.78 -0.24 -4.75
CA PHE A 24 -13.95 0.90 -4.36
C PHE A 24 -12.71 1.01 -5.27
N TYR A 25 -12.77 1.93 -6.22
CA TYR A 25 -11.69 2.29 -7.12
C TYR A 25 -11.54 3.80 -7.21
N GLN A 26 -10.34 4.27 -7.51
CA GLN A 26 -10.09 5.65 -7.90
C GLN A 26 -10.09 5.74 -9.44
N GLY A 27 -10.87 6.64 -10.03
CA GLY A 27 -10.91 6.87 -11.48
C GLY A 27 -12.16 6.38 -12.20
N ASP A 28 -12.12 6.40 -13.54
CA ASP A 28 -13.23 5.99 -14.40
C ASP A 28 -13.51 4.48 -14.27
N ARG A 29 -14.76 4.05 -14.41
CA ARG A 29 -15.17 2.64 -14.31
C ARG A 29 -14.48 1.76 -15.38
N ALA A 30 -14.05 2.37 -16.48
CA ALA A 30 -13.27 1.72 -17.53
C ALA A 30 -11.76 1.55 -17.19
N ALA A 31 -11.27 2.20 -16.14
CA ALA A 31 -9.87 2.15 -15.68
C ALA A 31 -9.75 2.28 -14.14
N PRO A 32 -10.34 1.36 -13.37
CA PRO A 32 -10.35 1.44 -11.91
C PRO A 32 -8.93 1.26 -11.34
N LEU A 33 -8.39 2.27 -10.66
CA LEU A 33 -7.23 2.08 -9.77
C LEU A 33 -7.74 1.44 -8.47
N GLU A 34 -7.44 0.16 -8.29
CA GLU A 34 -7.76 -0.58 -7.08
C GLU A 34 -7.06 0.03 -5.86
N ALA A 35 -7.62 -0.18 -4.67
CA ALA A 35 -7.16 0.47 -3.43
C ALA A 35 -5.66 0.29 -3.13
N ALA A 36 -5.06 -0.79 -3.63
CA ALA A 36 -3.63 -1.08 -3.49
C ALA A 36 -2.72 -0.49 -4.59
N THR A 37 -3.28 -0.03 -5.72
CA THR A 37 -2.53 0.59 -6.82
C THR A 37 -2.72 2.10 -6.90
N ALA A 38 -3.82 2.62 -6.38
CA ALA A 38 -4.10 4.06 -6.29
C ALA A 38 -2.99 4.84 -5.54
N CYS A 39 -2.34 4.19 -4.57
CA CYS A 39 -1.32 4.81 -3.70
C CYS A 39 0.11 4.33 -4.00
N ALA A 40 0.37 3.88 -5.24
CA ALA A 40 1.68 3.40 -5.63
C ALA A 40 2.78 4.45 -5.33
N GLY A 41 3.81 4.03 -4.59
CA GLY A 41 4.92 4.92 -4.21
C GLY A 41 4.75 5.66 -2.88
N VAL A 42 3.57 5.59 -2.26
CA VAL A 42 3.30 6.14 -0.93
C VAL A 42 3.57 5.05 0.11
N TYR A 43 4.64 5.16 0.89
CA TYR A 43 4.99 4.14 1.89
C TYR A 43 4.96 4.66 3.34
N GLY A 44 5.10 5.97 3.53
CA GLY A 44 5.02 6.60 4.85
C GLY A 44 4.49 8.03 4.75
N ASN A 45 4.22 8.65 5.90
CA ASN A 45 3.68 10.00 5.93
C ASN A 45 4.55 11.01 5.17
N GLY A 46 3.91 11.92 4.42
CA GLY A 46 4.58 12.94 3.62
C GLY A 46 5.28 12.44 2.37
N ALA A 47 4.95 11.25 1.85
CA ALA A 47 5.52 10.75 0.60
C ALA A 47 5.20 11.66 -0.61
N TYR A 48 6.14 11.77 -1.55
CA TYR A 48 5.99 12.49 -2.82
C TYR A 48 6.94 11.89 -3.87
N PRO A 49 6.84 12.22 -5.17
CA PRO A 49 7.71 11.62 -6.19
C PRO A 49 9.21 11.78 -5.85
N GLY A 50 9.92 10.66 -5.69
CA GLY A 50 11.32 10.63 -5.28
C GLY A 50 11.57 10.51 -3.78
N TYR A 51 10.53 10.55 -2.95
CA TYR A 51 10.59 10.38 -1.49
C TYR A 51 9.48 9.43 -1.00
N ALA A 52 9.88 8.28 -0.47
CA ALA A 52 8.95 7.23 -0.04
C ALA A 52 8.07 7.60 1.17
N GLY A 53 8.37 8.72 1.84
CA GLY A 53 7.75 9.12 3.11
C GLY A 53 8.63 8.85 4.32
N GLN A 54 8.12 9.21 5.48
CA GLN A 54 8.76 8.91 6.77
C GLN A 54 8.66 7.41 7.05
N LEU A 55 9.80 6.72 7.08
CA LEU A 55 9.87 5.26 7.29
C LEU A 55 10.66 4.93 8.55
N LEU A 56 10.37 3.77 9.14
CA LEU A 56 11.17 3.20 10.22
C LEU A 56 12.44 2.60 9.62
N VAL A 57 13.54 2.59 10.39
CA VAL A 57 14.81 2.01 9.98
C VAL A 57 15.15 0.82 10.86
N ASP A 58 15.47 -0.31 10.25
CA ASP A 58 15.96 -1.49 10.96
C ASP A 58 17.38 -1.26 11.45
N ALA A 59 17.60 -1.30 12.76
CA ALA A 59 18.90 -0.98 13.35
C ALA A 59 20.02 -1.99 12.99
N ALA A 60 19.66 -3.24 12.64
CA ALA A 60 20.64 -4.28 12.34
C ALA A 60 21.11 -4.26 10.88
N THR A 61 20.21 -3.92 9.95
CA THR A 61 20.45 -3.96 8.50
C THR A 61 20.51 -2.58 7.85
N GLY A 62 20.02 -1.54 8.52
CA GLY A 62 19.85 -0.20 7.97
C GLY A 62 18.70 -0.06 6.97
N ALA A 63 17.91 -1.12 6.75
CA ALA A 63 16.83 -1.11 5.78
C ALA A 63 15.60 -0.35 6.29
N SER A 64 14.94 0.40 5.41
CA SER A 64 13.68 1.07 5.72
C SER A 64 12.48 0.12 5.64
N TYR A 65 11.52 0.27 6.56
CA TYR A 65 10.31 -0.53 6.62
C TYR A 65 9.15 0.29 7.20
N ASN A 66 7.91 -0.15 6.96
CA ASN A 66 6.70 0.44 7.56
C ASN A 66 5.77 -0.60 8.18
N ALA A 67 6.03 -1.89 7.97
CA ALA A 67 5.18 -2.97 8.46
C ALA A 67 5.99 -4.01 9.24
N ASN A 68 5.45 -4.40 10.40
CA ASN A 68 5.96 -5.50 11.20
C ASN A 68 5.12 -6.76 10.94
N GLY A 69 5.73 -7.75 10.31
CA GLY A 69 5.12 -9.06 10.09
C GLY A 69 5.47 -10.08 11.15
N ALA A 70 4.85 -11.26 11.04
CA ALA A 70 5.05 -12.35 11.99
C ALA A 70 6.51 -12.82 12.02
N ARG A 71 6.96 -13.24 13.23
CA ARG A 71 8.34 -13.71 13.50
C ARG A 71 9.41 -12.63 13.26
N GLY A 72 9.10 -11.37 13.54
CA GLY A 72 10.05 -10.25 13.46
C GLY A 72 10.43 -9.85 12.03
N ARG A 73 9.71 -10.34 11.02
CA ARG A 73 9.93 -9.95 9.63
C ARG A 73 9.48 -8.51 9.42
N LYS A 74 10.23 -7.74 8.66
CA LYS A 74 9.93 -6.36 8.34
C LYS A 74 9.65 -6.25 6.85
N TYR A 75 8.65 -5.46 6.51
CA TYR A 75 8.17 -5.30 5.15
C TYR A 75 8.02 -3.82 4.81
N LEU A 76 8.15 -3.53 3.52
CA LEU A 76 7.84 -2.23 2.96
C LEU A 76 6.62 -2.39 2.05
N LEU A 77 5.47 -1.86 2.48
CA LEU A 77 4.17 -2.02 1.83
C LEU A 77 3.62 -0.66 1.38
N PRO A 78 3.01 -0.54 0.20
CA PRO A 78 2.37 0.70 -0.20
C PRO A 78 1.17 1.03 0.70
N ALA A 79 0.81 2.30 0.78
CA ALA A 79 -0.41 2.77 1.39
C ALA A 79 -1.64 2.20 0.68
N LEU A 80 -2.77 2.20 1.37
CA LEU A 80 -4.06 1.84 0.80
C LEU A 80 -4.95 3.08 0.70
N TYR A 81 -5.74 3.15 -0.36
CA TYR A 81 -6.75 4.20 -0.50
C TYR A 81 -7.88 3.98 0.52
N ASP A 82 -8.11 4.97 1.37
CA ASP A 82 -9.21 5.04 2.30
C ASP A 82 -10.36 5.86 1.67
N PRO A 83 -11.50 5.24 1.36
CA PRO A 83 -12.62 5.93 0.73
C PRO A 83 -13.34 6.90 1.67
N ASP A 84 -13.23 6.75 2.99
CA ASP A 84 -13.90 7.64 3.96
C ASP A 84 -13.18 9.00 4.03
N THR A 85 -11.85 8.99 3.90
CA THR A 85 -11.03 10.22 3.88
C THR A 85 -10.64 10.67 2.47
N ALA A 86 -10.97 9.88 1.45
CA ALA A 86 -10.54 10.06 0.05
C ALA A 86 -9.02 10.26 -0.10
N ALA A 87 -8.22 9.54 0.70
CA ALA A 87 -6.78 9.73 0.83
C ALA A 87 -6.04 8.41 0.98
N CYS A 88 -4.73 8.42 0.73
CA CYS A 88 -3.86 7.26 0.94
C CYS A 88 -3.41 7.16 2.40
N THR A 89 -3.76 6.07 3.07
CA THR A 89 -3.43 5.81 4.47
C THR A 89 -2.21 4.90 4.57
N THR A 90 -1.19 5.37 5.30
CA THR A 90 0.06 4.62 5.56
C THR A 90 0.01 3.93 6.92
N LEU A 91 0.89 2.94 7.11
CA LEU A 91 1.04 2.25 8.41
C LEU A 91 1.90 3.04 9.41
N VAL A 92 2.66 4.02 8.93
CA VAL A 92 3.58 4.90 9.68
C VAL A 92 3.58 6.32 9.12
#